data_AF-A0A2S9FPK2-F1
#
_entry.id   AF-A0A2S9FPK2-F1
#
_cell.length_a   1.000
_cell.length_b   1.000
_cell.length_c   1.000
_cell.angle_alpha   90.00
_cell.angle_beta   90.00
_cell.angle_gamma   90.00
#
_symmetry.space_group_name_H-M   'P 1'
#
loop_
_entity.id
_entity.type
_entity.pdbx_description
1 polymer ?
#
loop_
_entity_poly.entity_id
_entity_poly.type
_entity_poly.pdbx_seq_one_letter_code
_entity_poly.pdbx_strand_id
1 'polypeptide(L)'
;AVRVHHPRAVRRHEAGPADLTARLLDTTITGTGRRGKYLWLTLSDGSALVVHLGMSGQMLLGDVPNASHLRIAALLDDGTTLSFVDQRTFGGWMLADLVTVDGTDVPLPVA
;
A
#
# COMPACT_ATOMS: atom_id res chain seq x y z
N ALA A 1 -5.47 6.97 -10.03
CA ALA A 1 -6.56 7.27 -9.06
C ALA A 1 -6.62 6.19 -7.98
N VAL A 2 -6.75 6.54 -6.69
CA VAL A 2 -6.78 5.59 -5.57
C VAL A 2 -8.14 5.61 -4.86
N ARG A 3 -8.69 4.43 -4.55
CA ARG A 3 -9.99 4.26 -3.88
C ARG A 3 -9.86 3.31 -2.69
N VAL A 4 -10.33 3.74 -1.53
CA VAL A 4 -10.41 2.93 -0.31
C VAL A 4 -11.86 2.47 -0.12
N HIS A 5 -12.10 1.18 -0.23
CA HIS A 5 -13.44 0.56 -0.11
C HIS A 5 -13.77 0.12 1.31
N HIS A 6 -12.77 0.00 2.18
CA HIS A 6 -12.99 -0.45 3.56
C HIS A 6 -12.04 0.25 4.55
N PRO A 7 -12.55 0.93 5.59
CA PRO A 7 -11.73 1.77 6.47
C PRO A 7 -10.67 0.99 7.25
N ARG A 8 -10.93 -0.27 7.61
CA ARG A 8 -9.93 -1.12 8.28
C ARG A 8 -8.65 -1.35 7.48
N ALA A 9 -8.68 -1.18 6.16
CA ALA A 9 -7.52 -1.37 5.30
C ALA A 9 -6.55 -0.18 5.33
N VAL A 10 -6.92 0.94 5.93
CA VAL A 10 -6.03 2.11 6.14
C VAL A 10 -5.91 2.48 7.62
N ARG A 11 -6.34 1.61 8.54
CA ARG A 11 -6.38 1.91 9.98
C ARG A 11 -5.03 2.20 10.64
N ARG A 12 -3.92 1.87 9.97
CA ARG A 12 -2.54 2.15 10.41
C ARG A 12 -2.01 3.48 9.86
N HIS A 13 -2.75 4.12 8.96
CA HIS A 13 -2.45 5.44 8.43
C HIS A 13 -3.25 6.48 9.23
N GLU A 14 -2.61 7.09 10.24
CA GLU A 14 -3.30 7.93 11.22
C GLU A 14 -4.04 9.12 10.60
N ALA A 15 -3.49 9.70 9.53
CA ALA A 15 -4.12 10.80 8.79
C ALA A 15 -5.37 10.38 7.97
N GLY A 16 -5.67 9.08 7.91
CA GLY A 16 -6.90 8.54 7.35
C GLY A 16 -6.92 8.36 5.82
N PRO A 17 -8.01 7.77 5.28
CA PRO A 17 -8.09 7.39 3.86
C PRO A 17 -7.93 8.57 2.90
N ALA A 18 -8.47 9.75 3.23
CA ALA A 18 -8.42 10.91 2.35
C ALA A 18 -6.99 11.39 2.13
N ASP A 19 -6.21 11.51 3.20
CA ASP A 19 -4.79 11.86 3.13
C ASP A 19 -3.98 10.83 2.34
N LEU A 20 -4.18 9.53 2.63
CA LEU A 20 -3.51 8.45 1.89
C LEU A 20 -3.81 8.53 0.39
N THR A 21 -5.07 8.73 0.02
CA THR A 21 -5.43 8.87 -1.40
C THR A 21 -4.81 10.10 -2.02
N ALA A 22 -4.82 11.26 -1.33
CA ALA A 22 -4.30 12.51 -1.85
C ALA A 22 -2.79 12.46 -2.10
N ARG A 23 -2.03 11.87 -1.17
CA ARG A 23 -0.57 11.74 -1.29
C ARG A 23 -0.11 10.71 -2.33
N LEU A 24 -0.95 9.72 -2.63
CA LEU A 24 -0.66 8.73 -3.67
C LEU A 24 -1.05 9.20 -5.07
N LEU A 25 -1.84 10.26 -5.21
CA LEU A 25 -2.17 10.81 -6.53
C LEU A 25 -0.92 11.37 -7.18
N ASP A 26 -0.75 11.06 -8.46
CA ASP A 26 0.35 11.50 -9.33
C ASP A 26 1.76 11.16 -8.83
N THR A 27 1.86 10.22 -7.91
CA THR A 27 3.13 9.70 -7.39
C THR A 27 3.57 8.46 -8.17
N THR A 28 4.86 8.39 -8.53
CA THR A 28 5.44 7.27 -9.28
C THR A 28 6.05 6.23 -8.33
N ILE A 29 5.79 4.95 -8.60
CA ILE A 29 6.50 3.85 -7.93
C ILE A 29 7.89 3.72 -8.54
N THR A 30 8.94 3.87 -7.73
CA THR A 30 10.35 3.83 -8.16
C THR A 30 11.07 2.56 -7.75
N GLY A 31 10.49 1.76 -6.87
CA GLY A 31 11.08 0.52 -6.41
C GLY A 31 10.16 -0.28 -5.50
N THR A 32 10.62 -1.46 -5.10
CA THR A 32 9.89 -2.36 -4.21
C THR A 32 10.83 -2.95 -3.18
N GLY A 33 10.35 -3.17 -1.96
CA GLY A 33 11.13 -3.85 -0.92
C GLY A 33 10.27 -4.73 -0.04
N ARG A 34 10.93 -5.62 0.71
CA ARG A 34 10.29 -6.52 1.68
C ARG A 34 11.23 -6.82 2.83
N ARG A 35 10.70 -6.80 4.06
CA ARG A 35 11.39 -7.27 5.27
C ARG A 35 10.35 -7.89 6.20
N GLY A 36 10.57 -9.14 6.58
CA GLY A 36 9.60 -9.91 7.36
C GLY A 36 8.24 -10.00 6.68
N LYS A 37 7.19 -9.58 7.39
CA LYS A 37 5.79 -9.61 6.92
C LYS A 37 5.32 -8.31 6.27
N TYR A 38 6.23 -7.36 6.07
CA TYR A 38 5.98 -6.10 5.39
C TYR A 38 6.57 -6.12 3.99
N LEU A 39 5.81 -5.60 3.03
CA LEU A 39 6.26 -5.24 1.70
C LEU A 39 5.98 -3.76 1.49
N TRP A 40 6.74 -3.08 0.64
CA TRP A 40 6.51 -1.68 0.34
C TRP A 40 6.85 -1.34 -1.11
N LEU A 41 6.24 -0.26 -1.58
CA LEU A 41 6.57 0.39 -2.83
C LEU A 41 7.25 1.72 -2.50
N THR A 42 8.46 1.92 -3.00
CA THR A 42 9.16 3.21 -2.89
C THR A 42 8.52 4.20 -3.85
N LEU A 43 8.32 5.42 -3.39
CA LEU A 43 7.61 6.47 -4.11
C LEU A 43 8.58 7.58 -4.53
N SER A 44 8.25 8.31 -5.61
CA SER A 44 9.07 9.38 -6.17
C SER A 44 9.23 10.59 -5.25
N ASP A 45 8.36 10.76 -4.25
CA ASP A 45 8.45 11.81 -3.22
C ASP A 45 9.40 11.45 -2.06
N GLY A 46 10.08 10.30 -2.14
CA GLY A 46 11.00 9.81 -1.11
C GLY A 46 10.31 9.04 0.03
N SER A 47 8.99 8.90 0.01
CA SER A 47 8.25 8.08 0.96
C SER A 47 8.06 6.63 0.46
N ALA A 48 7.38 5.81 1.26
CA ALA A 48 7.02 4.45 0.91
C ALA A 48 5.54 4.15 1.21
N LEU A 49 4.87 3.49 0.27
CA LEU A 49 3.60 2.82 0.51
C LEU A 49 3.88 1.46 1.15
N VAL A 50 3.69 1.37 2.47
CA VAL A 50 3.88 0.14 3.25
C VAL A 50 2.60 -0.68 3.26
N VAL A 51 2.74 -1.97 3.00
CA VAL A 51 1.66 -2.94 2.98
C VAL A 51 1.96 -4.06 3.96
N HIS A 52 1.01 -4.35 4.83
CA HIS A 52 1.00 -5.57 5.63
C HIS A 52 -0.18 -6.43 5.18
N LEU A 53 0.08 -7.63 4.66
CA LEU A 53 -0.97 -8.50 4.11
C LEU A 53 -1.89 -9.09 5.20
N GLY A 54 -1.42 -9.16 6.45
CA GLY A 54 -2.17 -9.83 7.49
C GLY A 54 -2.20 -11.34 7.23
N MET A 55 -3.37 -11.95 7.33
CA MET A 55 -3.52 -13.40 7.16
C MET A 55 -4.09 -13.83 5.80
N SER A 56 -4.89 -12.97 5.16
CA SER A 56 -5.57 -13.26 3.90
C SER A 56 -5.37 -12.19 2.84
N GLY A 57 -4.56 -11.16 3.12
CA GLY A 57 -4.33 -10.06 2.20
C GLY A 57 -3.54 -10.50 0.97
N GLN A 58 -3.92 -9.97 -0.18
CA GLN A 58 -3.25 -10.16 -1.45
C GLN A 58 -3.09 -8.82 -2.17
N MET A 59 -1.95 -8.65 -2.85
CA MET A 59 -1.73 -7.58 -3.82
C MET A 59 -1.84 -8.19 -5.21
N LEU A 60 -2.76 -7.68 -6.04
CA LEU A 60 -3.07 -8.19 -7.36
C LEU A 60 -2.89 -7.09 -8.41
N LEU A 61 -2.44 -7.47 -9.62
CA LEU A 61 -2.37 -6.60 -10.79
C LEU A 61 -3.37 -7.09 -11.84
N GLY A 62 -4.11 -6.16 -12.43
CA GLY A 62 -5.15 -6.45 -13.42
C GLY A 62 -6.48 -6.86 -12.78
N ASP A 63 -7.16 -7.82 -13.42
CA ASP A 63 -8.50 -8.24 -13.03
C ASP A 63 -8.54 -8.88 -11.63
N VAL A 64 -9.55 -8.51 -10.86
CA VAL A 64 -9.81 -9.08 -9.53
C VAL A 64 -10.91 -10.13 -9.66
N PRO A 65 -10.62 -11.43 -9.48
CA PRO A 65 -11.61 -12.49 -9.67
C PRO A 65 -12.82 -12.39 -8.73
N ASN A 66 -12.64 -11.82 -7.54
CA ASN A 66 -13.70 -11.61 -6.56
C ASN A 66 -13.57 -10.23 -5.89
N ALA A 67 -14.41 -9.29 -6.30
CA ALA A 67 -14.42 -7.93 -5.78
C ALA A 67 -15.05 -7.79 -4.38
N SER A 68 -15.73 -8.82 -3.83
CA SER A 68 -16.38 -8.74 -2.49
C SER A 68 -15.40 -8.48 -1.35
N HIS A 69 -14.11 -8.77 -1.57
CA HIS A 69 -13.04 -8.57 -0.60
C HIS A 69 -12.05 -7.50 -1.04
N LEU A 70 -12.33 -6.77 -2.12
CA LEU A 70 -11.54 -5.62 -2.55
C LEU A 70 -11.61 -4.53 -1.48
N ARG A 71 -10.45 -4.12 -0.98
CA ARG A 71 -10.34 -3.13 0.10
C ARG A 71 -9.73 -1.82 -0.36
N ILE A 72 -8.74 -1.88 -1.25
CA ILE A 72 -8.12 -0.71 -1.86
C ILE A 72 -7.85 -1.02 -3.32
N ALA A 73 -8.09 -0.06 -4.21
CA ALA A 73 -7.71 -0.15 -5.62
C ALA A 73 -6.98 1.14 -6.03
N ALA A 74 -5.89 1.00 -6.78
CA ALA A 74 -5.15 2.08 -7.38
C ALA A 74 -5.03 1.83 -8.89
N LEU A 75 -5.38 2.82 -9.70
CA LEU A 75 -5.17 2.80 -11.15
C LEU A 75 -3.81 3.42 -11.46
N LEU A 76 -2.94 2.64 -12.10
CA LEU A 76 -1.65 3.07 -12.63
C LEU A 76 -1.83 3.85 -13.95
N ASP A 77 -0.78 4.52 -14.40
CA ASP A 77 -0.78 5.40 -15.57
C ASP A 77 -0.95 4.65 -16.91
N ASP A 78 -0.56 3.38 -16.96
CA ASP A 78 -0.78 2.47 -18.08
C ASP A 78 -2.18 1.84 -18.12
N GLY A 79 -3.05 2.17 -17.16
CA GLY A 79 -4.40 1.61 -17.02
C GLY A 79 -4.47 0.30 -16.21
N THR A 80 -3.34 -0.24 -15.77
CA THR A 80 -3.30 -1.42 -14.89
C THR A 80 -3.88 -1.07 -13.52
N THR A 81 -4.77 -1.93 -13.02
CA THR A 81 -5.30 -1.79 -11.66
C THR A 81 -4.44 -2.58 -10.68
N LEU A 82 -3.91 -1.91 -9.66
CA LEU A 82 -3.30 -2.51 -8.48
C LEU A 82 -4.36 -2.62 -7.36
N SER A 83 -4.65 -3.84 -6.95
CA SER A 83 -5.72 -4.13 -5.99
C SER A 83 -5.18 -4.77 -4.71
N PHE A 84 -5.68 -4.31 -3.57
CA PHE A 84 -5.53 -4.98 -2.28
C PHE A 84 -6.83 -5.66 -1.88
N VAL A 85 -6.80 -6.99 -1.84
CA VAL A 85 -7.93 -7.84 -1.47
C VAL A 85 -7.65 -8.46 -0.12
N ASP A 86 -8.59 -8.42 0.81
CA ASP A 86 -8.42 -9.04 2.14
C ASP A 86 -9.76 -9.45 2.77
N GLN A 87 -10.01 -10.76 2.83
CA GLN A 87 -11.23 -11.31 3.41
C GLN A 87 -11.38 -10.97 4.90
N ARG A 88 -10.30 -11.08 5.69
CA ARG A 88 -10.33 -10.94 7.15
C ARG A 88 -10.16 -9.50 7.63
N THR A 89 -9.85 -8.57 6.73
CA THR A 89 -9.69 -7.12 7.02
C THR A 89 -8.62 -6.81 8.08
N PHE A 90 -7.57 -7.63 8.11
CA PHE A 90 -6.45 -7.47 9.03
C PHE A 90 -5.21 -6.88 8.38
N GLY A 91 -5.06 -6.99 7.06
CA GLY A 91 -4.03 -6.26 6.36
C GLY A 91 -4.38 -4.79 6.14
N GLY A 92 -3.50 -4.07 5.45
CA GLY A 92 -3.73 -2.68 5.11
C GLY A 92 -2.51 -1.96 4.55
N TRP A 93 -2.75 -0.74 4.11
CA TRP A 93 -1.79 0.20 3.56
C TRP A 93 -1.57 1.36 4.54
N MET A 94 -0.35 1.91 4.54
CA MET A 94 0.01 3.16 5.19
C MET A 94 1.17 3.82 4.43
N LEU A 95 1.28 5.14 4.49
CA LEU A 95 2.48 5.83 4.04
C LEU A 95 3.47 5.94 5.20
N ALA A 96 4.75 5.86 4.88
CA ALA A 96 5.82 6.04 5.84
C ALA A 96 7.04 6.69 5.19
N ASP A 97 7.81 7.43 5.99
CA ASP A 97 9.11 7.93 5.58
C ASP A 97 10.13 6.78 5.55
N LEU A 98 11.15 6.91 4.70
CA LEU A 98 12.29 6.02 4.66
C LEU A 98 13.36 6.45 5.66
N VAL A 99 13.98 5.48 6.31
CA VAL A 99 15.13 5.66 7.20
C VAL A 99 16.22 4.64 6.86
N THR A 100 17.48 5.02 7.03
CA THR A 100 18.61 4.13 6.76
C THR A 100 18.95 3.30 8.00
N VAL A 101 18.86 1.97 7.88
CA VAL A 101 19.26 1.00 8.91
C VAL A 101 20.31 0.07 8.32
N ASP A 102 21.48 -0.01 8.97
CA ASP A 102 22.62 -0.82 8.52
C ASP A 102 22.98 -0.58 7.03
N GLY A 103 22.91 0.69 6.58
CA GLY A 103 23.20 1.09 5.21
C GLY A 103 22.10 0.78 4.19
N THR A 104 20.92 0.35 4.63
CA THR A 104 19.76 0.05 3.77
C THR A 104 18.58 0.97 4.11
N ASP A 105 17.97 1.59 3.10
CA ASP A 105 16.76 2.39 3.29
C ASP A 105 15.53 1.49 3.45
N VAL A 106 14.84 1.64 4.58
CA VAL A 106 13.63 0.90 4.93
C VAL A 106 12.56 1.85 5.44
N PRO A 107 11.26 1.55 5.26
CA PRO A 107 10.21 2.37 5.86
C PRO A 107 10.30 2.36 7.38
N LEU A 108 10.01 3.49 8.04
CA LEU A 108 10.06 3.63 9.50
C LEU A 108 9.39 2.50 10.31
N PRO A 109 8.21 1.94 9.93
CA PRO A 109 7.59 0.81 10.64
C PRO A 109 8.34 -0.52 10.56
N VAL A 110 9.39 -0.56 9.74
CA VAL A 110 10.17 -1.74 9.35
C VAL A 110 11.65 -1.58 9.73
N ALA A 111 12.03 -0.40 10.22
CA ALA A 111 13.35 -0.05 10.72
C ALA A 111 13.78 -0.93 11.89
#